data_AF-A0A2E4CX52-F1
#
_entry.id   AF-A0A2E4CX52-F1
#
_cell.length_a   1.000
_cell.length_b   1.000
_cell.length_c   1.000
_cell.angle_alpha   90.00
_cell.angle_beta   90.00
_cell.angle_gamma   90.00
#
_symmetry.space_group_name_H-M   'P 1'
#
loop_
_entity.id
_entity.type
_entity.pdbx_description
1 polymer ?
#
loop_
_entity_poly.entity_id
_entity_poly.type
_entity_poly.pdbx_seq_one_letter_code
_entity_poly.pdbx_strand_id
1 'polypeptide(L)'
;MSVESLIDAAASLRDDADEIALEMIEEGSAECIYNPLRYAWEVHVEYLRIAGGLGAKTILMGMNPGPHGMGQMGIPFASTTE
;
A
#
# COMPACT_ATOMS: atom_id res chain seq x y z
N MET A 1 15.10 -2.05 -11.17
CA MET A 1 13.78 -1.37 -11.16
C MET A 1 14.04 0.07 -10.74
N SER A 2 13.57 1.07 -11.49
CA SER A 2 13.68 2.48 -11.07
C SER A 2 12.68 2.78 -9.96
N VAL A 3 12.89 3.86 -9.21
CA VAL A 3 11.92 4.34 -8.22
C VAL A 3 10.58 4.66 -8.88
N GLU A 4 10.61 5.23 -10.07
CA GLU A 4 9.43 5.59 -10.86
C GLU A 4 8.61 4.34 -11.21
N SER A 5 9.27 3.25 -11.64
CA SER A 5 8.56 2.00 -11.90
C SER A 5 7.95 1.36 -10.65
N LEU A 6 8.50 1.61 -9.45
CA LEU A 6 7.89 1.18 -8.19
C LEU A 6 6.65 2.02 -7.87
N ILE A 7 6.72 3.34 -8.10
CA ILE A 7 5.61 4.26 -7.89
C ILE A 7 4.47 3.94 -8.87
N ASP A 8 4.78 3.69 -10.15
CA ASP A 8 3.80 3.32 -11.16
C ASP A 8 3.12 1.98 -10.82
N ALA A 9 3.89 0.99 -10.38
CA ALA A 9 3.33 -0.29 -9.93
C ALA A 9 2.43 -0.13 -8.69
N ALA A 10 2.82 0.70 -7.72
CA ALA A 10 2.01 0.99 -6.55
C ALA A 10 0.73 1.78 -6.90
N ALA A 11 0.80 2.66 -7.90
CA ALA A 11 -0.36 3.42 -8.38
C ALA A 11 -1.35 2.51 -9.10
N SER A 12 -0.88 1.61 -9.97
CA SER A 12 -1.72 0.59 -10.60
C SER A 12 -2.41 -0.26 -9.54
N LEU A 13 -1.67 -0.78 -8.56
CA LEU A 13 -2.24 -1.57 -7.48
C LEU A 13 -3.27 -0.79 -6.66
N ARG A 14 -3.03 0.49 -6.38
CA ARG A 14 -3.99 1.35 -5.68
C ARG A 14 -5.31 1.43 -6.43
N ASP A 15 -5.24 1.67 -7.74
CA ASP A 15 -6.41 1.89 -8.57
C ASP A 15 -7.17 0.58 -8.80
N ASP A 16 -6.46 -0.52 -9.10
CA ASP A 16 -7.05 -1.86 -9.23
C ASP A 16 -7.73 -2.31 -7.92
N ALA A 17 -7.11 -2.04 -6.77
CA ALA A 17 -7.68 -2.39 -5.47
C ALA A 17 -8.95 -1.59 -5.13
N ASP A 18 -9.07 -0.35 -5.62
CA ASP A 18 -10.30 0.43 -5.43
C ASP A 18 -11.45 -0.12 -6.28
N GLU A 19 -11.18 -0.57 -7.51
CA GLU A 19 -12.19 -1.21 -8.36
C GLU A 19 -12.71 -2.50 -7.71
N ILE A 20 -11.80 -3.37 -7.26
CA ILE A 20 -12.16 -4.60 -6.55
C ILE A 20 -12.93 -4.29 -5.25
N ALA A 21 -12.51 -3.26 -4.51
CA ALA A 21 -13.18 -2.90 -3.27
C ALA A 21 -14.63 -2.46 -3.48
N LEU A 22 -14.90 -1.72 -4.56
CA LEU A 22 -16.26 -1.31 -4.92
C LEU A 22 -17.12 -2.53 -5.26
N GLU A 23 -16.63 -3.44 -6.11
CA GLU A 23 -17.34 -4.67 -6.46
C GLU A 23 -17.69 -5.51 -5.23
N MET A 24 -16.71 -5.70 -4.32
CA MET A 24 -16.90 -6.47 -3.08
C MET A 24 -17.93 -5.85 -2.14
N ILE A 25 -18.03 -4.51 -2.10
CA ILE A 25 -19.03 -3.81 -1.29
C ILE A 25 -20.42 -3.93 -1.95
N GLU A 26 -20.50 -3.76 -3.27
CA GLU A 26 -21.76 -3.84 -4.02
C GLU A 26 -22.39 -5.24 -3.95
N GLU A 27 -21.59 -6.30 -3.98
CA GLU A 27 -22.07 -7.68 -3.85
C GLU A 27 -22.31 -8.12 -2.40
N GLY A 28 -21.92 -7.30 -1.41
CA GLY A 28 -22.11 -7.58 0.01
C GLY A 28 -21.08 -8.52 0.64
N SER A 29 -19.94 -8.76 -0.02
CA SER A 29 -18.83 -9.57 0.50
C SER A 29 -18.07 -8.85 1.63
N ALA A 30 -18.11 -7.51 1.68
CA ALA A 30 -17.53 -6.72 2.76
C ALA A 30 -18.36 -5.45 3.02
N GLU A 31 -18.48 -5.04 4.28
CA GLU A 31 -19.16 -3.78 4.64
C GLU A 31 -18.26 -2.55 4.48
N CYS A 32 -16.95 -2.73 4.67
CA CYS A 32 -15.97 -1.65 4.62
C CYS A 32 -14.60 -2.18 4.22
N ILE A 33 -13.91 -1.43 3.37
CA ILE A 33 -12.55 -1.74 2.89
C ILE A 33 -11.69 -0.48 3.00
N TYR A 34 -10.48 -0.65 3.52
CA TYR A 34 -9.49 0.44 3.64
C TYR A 34 -8.35 0.21 2.66
N ASN A 35 -8.12 1.19 1.79
CA ASN A 35 -6.98 1.21 0.88
C ASN A 35 -5.96 2.29 1.32
N PRO A 36 -4.91 1.94 2.09
CA PRO A 36 -3.87 2.89 2.50
C PRO A 36 -3.09 3.48 1.33
N LEU A 37 -3.03 2.79 0.18
CA LEU A 37 -2.41 3.37 -1.01
C LEU A 37 -3.23 4.54 -1.56
N ARG A 38 -4.53 4.66 -1.19
CA ARG A 38 -5.39 5.78 -1.57
C ARG A 38 -5.27 6.94 -0.59
N TYR A 39 -5.54 6.71 0.69
CA TYR A 39 -5.60 7.80 1.68
C TYR A 39 -4.24 8.21 2.26
N ALA A 40 -3.21 7.34 2.21
CA ALA A 40 -1.86 7.62 2.70
C ALA A 40 -0.82 7.66 1.56
N TRP A 41 -1.27 7.97 0.34
CA TRP A 41 -0.47 7.88 -0.89
C TRP A 41 0.85 8.66 -0.82
N GLU A 42 0.81 9.91 -0.34
CA GLU A 42 1.99 10.77 -0.31
C GLU A 42 3.10 10.17 0.57
N VAL A 43 2.75 9.62 1.73
CA VAL A 43 3.70 8.95 2.64
C VAL A 43 4.24 7.67 2.01
N HIS A 44 3.36 6.90 1.34
CA HIS A 44 3.78 5.67 0.65
C HIS A 44 4.78 5.96 -0.47
N VAL A 45 4.52 7.00 -1.29
CA VAL A 45 5.43 7.42 -2.36
C VAL A 45 6.76 7.89 -1.79
N GLU A 46 6.75 8.64 -0.69
CA GLU A 46 7.99 9.09 -0.07
C GLU A 46 8.82 7.92 0.48
N TYR A 47 8.17 6.90 1.06
CA TYR A 47 8.84 5.65 1.42
C TYR A 47 9.52 4.99 0.20
N LEU A 48 8.83 4.90 -0.94
CA LEU A 48 9.40 4.33 -2.17
C LEU A 48 10.57 5.15 -2.72
N ARG A 49 10.52 6.49 -2.60
CA ARG A 49 11.64 7.36 -2.99
C ARG A 49 12.88 7.17 -2.12
N ILE A 50 12.68 7.00 -0.81
CA ILE A 50 13.78 6.84 0.15
C ILE A 50 14.39 5.44 0.08
N ALA A 51 13.55 4.39 0.00
CA ALA A 51 13.99 3.00 0.13
C ALA A 51 14.18 2.29 -1.22
N GLY A 52 13.57 2.79 -2.29
CA GLY A 52 13.62 2.19 -3.63
C GLY A 52 14.93 2.43 -4.36
N GLY A 53 15.21 1.61 -5.37
CA GLY A 53 16.37 1.81 -6.27
C GLY A 53 17.75 1.49 -5.68
N LEU A 54 17.84 1.06 -4.42
CA LEU A 54 19.12 0.79 -3.72
C LEU A 54 19.77 -0.56 -4.03
N GLY A 55 19.32 -1.27 -5.08
CA GLY A 55 19.94 -2.54 -5.53
C GLY A 55 19.63 -3.77 -4.66
N ALA A 56 18.51 -3.76 -3.94
CA ALA A 56 18.06 -4.91 -3.15
C ALA A 56 17.89 -6.18 -4.00
N LYS A 57 18.28 -7.33 -3.45
CA LYS A 57 18.17 -8.68 -4.08
C LYS A 57 17.14 -9.59 -3.42
N THR A 58 16.57 -9.14 -2.30
CA THR A 58 15.63 -9.91 -1.49
C THR A 58 14.42 -9.04 -1.20
N ILE A 59 13.22 -9.64 -1.25
CA ILE A 59 11.96 -8.98 -0.91
C ILE A 59 11.44 -9.58 0.39
N LEU A 60 11.13 -8.73 1.35
CA LEU A 60 10.30 -9.10 2.50
C LEU A 60 8.84 -8.85 2.12
N MET A 61 8.03 -9.91 2.12
CA MET A 61 6.63 -9.87 1.68
C MET A 61 5.71 -10.16 2.86
N GLY A 62 4.89 -9.17 3.23
CA GLY A 62 3.81 -9.35 4.20
C GLY A 62 2.52 -9.85 3.53
N MET A 63 1.47 -10.03 4.32
CA MET A 63 0.14 -10.37 3.80
C MET A 63 -0.64 -9.11 3.39
N ASN A 64 -0.90 -8.21 4.35
CA ASN A 64 -1.78 -7.05 4.19
C ASN A 64 -1.53 -6.00 5.30
N PRO A 65 -2.05 -4.77 5.14
CA PRO A 65 -1.94 -3.72 6.16
C PRO A 65 -2.60 -4.10 7.49
N GLY A 66 -1.87 -3.94 8.59
CA GLY A 66 -2.42 -4.00 9.95
C GLY A 66 -2.97 -2.63 10.41
N PRO A 67 -3.92 -2.61 11.37
CA PRO A 67 -4.62 -1.39 11.78
C PRO A 67 -3.76 -0.38 12.55
N HIS A 68 -2.67 -0.81 13.18
CA HIS A 68 -1.73 0.05 13.94
C HIS A 68 -0.37 0.23 13.25
N GLY A 69 -0.37 0.06 11.92
CA GLY A 69 0.85 0.09 11.13
C GLY A 69 0.62 0.74 9.77
N MET A 70 0.76 -0.05 8.71
CA MET A 70 0.53 0.44 7.35
C MET A 70 -0.87 1.05 7.16
N GLY A 71 -1.89 0.57 7.88
CA GLY A 71 -3.24 1.15 7.84
C GLY A 71 -3.36 2.56 8.44
N GLN A 72 -2.36 3.05 9.17
CA GLN A 72 -2.32 4.44 9.66
C GLN A 72 -1.27 5.25 8.92
N MET A 73 -0.12 4.64 8.64
CA MET A 73 1.08 5.36 8.21
C MET A 73 1.38 5.23 6.71
N GLY A 74 0.75 4.30 5.99
CA GLY A 74 1.06 4.04 4.57
C GLY A 74 2.39 3.32 4.31
N ILE A 75 3.15 2.97 5.35
CA ILE A 75 4.46 2.30 5.24
C ILE A 75 4.35 0.82 5.63
N PRO A 76 4.84 -0.13 4.82
CA PRO A 76 4.83 -1.56 5.15
C PRO A 76 5.55 -1.86 6.47
N PHE A 77 4.95 -2.69 7.32
CA PHE A 77 5.48 -3.08 8.64
C PHE A 77 5.80 -1.93 9.61
N ALA A 78 5.36 -0.70 9.33
CA ALA A 78 5.47 0.37 10.31
C ALA A 78 4.67 0.04 11.57
N SER A 79 5.13 0.53 12.70
CA SER A 79 4.46 0.42 14.00
C SER A 79 4.31 1.83 14.56
N THR A 80 3.10 2.18 14.99
CA THR A 80 2.89 3.27 15.93
C THR A 80 3.03 2.70 17.33
N THR A 81 3.96 3.21 18.14
CA THR A 81 4.07 2.82 19.55
C THR A 81 2.74 3.03 20.26
N GLU A 82 2.24 1.97 20.90
CA GLU A 82 1.46 2.08 22.14
C GLU A 82 2.40 2.18 23.34
#